data_AF-A0A953HSP4-F1
#
_entry.id   AF-A0A953HSP4-F1
#
_cell.length_a   1.000
_cell.length_b   1.000
_cell.length_c   1.000
_cell.angle_alpha   90.00
_cell.angle_beta   90.00
_cell.angle_gamma   90.00
#
_symmetry.space_group_name_H-M   'P 1'
#
loop_
_entity.id
_entity.type
_entity.pdbx_description
1 polymer ?
#
loop_
_entity_poly.entity_id
_entity_poly.type
_entity_poly.pdbx_seq_one_letter_code
_entity_poly.pdbx_strand_id
1 'polypeptide(L)'
;MICNDVEPQINGDISGRLLSADDHNPVAYATIIDVSSYENGTTSDKNGKFFLVFRNASNTSVKLKISCIGYQDTIVSVSTRDGKKLEVLLQKRAYALPEVTIRGESMAEHIIGIPGGTILKNKNGELTGLIPSNSAGFSCGVFIKIPGKKVGVLKSIEYFILSRGKPEAPFMLRFLKAKEPVLPNRMYTEDMFTDLMKEPIVTSGQSGWNTVSLLDYNISLPHNELFILFTPLESGDEYKWMDNGKEWYGMVLGRYEKKRVRGLYWAIRAKGTYSYDDTPFRQNITPAIVLNYLSE
;
A
#
# COMPACT_ATOMS: atom_id res chain seq x y z
N MET A 1 45.47 6.60 26.19
CA MET A 1 44.92 7.29 25.02
C MET A 1 43.44 6.95 25.01
N ILE A 2 42.60 7.87 25.48
CA ILE A 2 41.15 7.65 25.64
C ILE A 2 40.52 8.09 24.33
N CYS A 3 40.12 7.15 23.48
CA CYS A 3 39.22 7.42 22.37
C CYS A 3 37.81 7.08 22.86
N ASN A 4 37.11 8.11 23.34
CA ASN A 4 35.66 8.07 23.49
C ASN A 4 35.06 8.34 22.11
N ASP A 5 34.89 7.31 21.30
CA ASP A 5 33.93 7.36 20.19
C ASP A 5 32.56 7.01 20.75
N VAL A 6 31.98 7.98 21.48
CA VAL A 6 30.55 8.02 21.69
C VAL A 6 29.97 8.58 20.40
N GLU A 7 29.50 7.70 19.51
CA GLU A 7 28.55 8.12 18.48
C GLU A 7 27.39 8.83 19.21
N PRO A 8 27.08 10.10 18.87
CA PRO A 8 25.95 10.75 19.48
C PRO A 8 24.68 10.02 19.04
N GLN A 9 23.96 9.43 20.00
CA GLN A 9 22.58 8.99 19.81
C GLN A 9 21.76 10.16 19.28
N ILE A 10 21.38 10.12 18.00
CA ILE A 10 20.44 11.07 17.41
C ILE A 10 19.03 10.63 17.82
N ASN A 11 18.58 10.94 19.04
CA ASN A 11 17.22 10.59 19.46
C ASN A 11 16.24 11.73 19.09
N GLY A 12 15.75 11.68 17.85
CA GLY A 12 14.69 12.51 17.28
C GLY A 12 13.45 11.71 16.87
N ASP A 13 13.33 10.46 17.33
CA ASP A 13 12.26 9.53 16.96
C ASP A 13 10.92 9.92 17.60
N ILE A 14 9.84 9.68 16.87
CA ILE A 14 8.48 10.01 17.31
C ILE A 14 7.73 8.71 17.58
N SER A 15 7.21 8.58 18.79
CA SER A 15 6.30 7.49 19.18
C SER A 15 4.95 8.06 19.59
N GLY A 16 3.88 7.30 19.36
CA GLY A 16 2.55 7.77 19.73
C GLY A 16 1.44 6.74 19.57
N ARG A 17 0.22 7.23 19.77
CA ARG A 17 -1.02 6.47 19.59
C ARG A 17 -2.05 7.31 18.85
N LEU A 18 -2.78 6.67 17.96
CA LEU A 18 -3.91 7.24 17.21
C LEU A 18 -5.21 6.70 17.78
N LEU A 19 -6.14 7.58 18.09
CA LEU A 19 -7.46 7.24 18.62
C LEU A 19 -8.56 7.91 17.81
N SER A 20 -9.75 7.33 17.78
CA SER A 20 -10.94 7.99 17.25
C SER A 20 -11.35 9.14 18.17
N ALA A 21 -11.67 10.31 17.62
CA ALA A 21 -12.19 11.41 18.41
C ALA A 21 -13.58 11.12 19.01
N ASP A 22 -14.36 10.25 18.37
CA ASP A 22 -15.75 9.99 18.75
C ASP A 22 -15.84 9.04 19.96
N ASP A 23 -15.11 7.93 19.89
CA ASP A 23 -15.25 6.80 20.83
C ASP A 23 -13.94 6.45 21.55
N HIS A 24 -12.83 7.14 21.25
CA HIS A 24 -11.50 6.91 21.82
C HIS A 24 -10.95 5.50 21.58
N ASN A 25 -11.54 4.72 20.67
CA ASN A 25 -10.99 3.44 20.27
C ASN A 25 -9.70 3.63 19.45
N PRO A 26 -8.75 2.69 19.52
CA PRO A 26 -7.52 2.79 18.74
C PRO A 26 -7.77 2.77 17.23
N VAL A 27 -7.05 3.62 16.50
CA VAL A 27 -7.09 3.65 15.03
C VAL A 27 -5.93 2.84 14.47
N ALA A 28 -6.24 1.61 14.08
CA ALA A 28 -5.29 0.67 13.53
C ALA A 28 -4.92 0.98 12.07
N TYR A 29 -3.70 0.60 11.68
CA TYR A 29 -3.23 0.57 10.29
C TYR A 29 -3.30 1.92 9.54
N ALA A 30 -3.32 3.02 10.28
CA ALA A 30 -3.19 4.35 9.69
C ALA A 30 -1.79 4.51 9.11
N THR A 31 -1.68 5.15 7.96
CA THR A 31 -0.39 5.52 7.36
C THR A 31 0.04 6.87 7.90
N ILE A 32 1.26 6.96 8.44
CA ILE A 32 1.87 8.17 8.96
C ILE A 32 3.10 8.49 8.13
N ILE A 33 3.19 9.70 7.57
CA ILE A 33 4.33 10.14 6.76
C ILE A 33 4.78 11.53 7.17
N ASP A 34 6.09 11.76 7.19
CA ASP A 34 6.64 13.11 7.25
C ASP A 34 6.45 13.79 5.90
N VAL A 35 5.72 14.92 5.87
CA VAL A 35 5.45 15.67 4.64
C VAL A 35 6.68 16.42 4.13
N SER A 36 7.66 16.69 5.00
CA SER A 36 8.91 17.36 4.63
C SER A 36 9.90 16.37 4.03
N SER A 37 9.89 15.13 4.49
CA SER A 37 10.69 14.03 3.96
C SER A 37 9.88 12.74 3.95
N TYR A 38 9.25 12.48 2.80
CA TYR A 38 8.46 11.28 2.55
C TYR A 38 9.24 9.96 2.59
N GLU A 39 10.53 10.00 2.88
CA GLU A 39 11.35 8.81 3.16
C GLU A 39 11.13 8.30 4.58
N ASN A 40 10.66 9.18 5.48
CA ASN A 40 10.27 8.84 6.84
C ASN A 40 8.76 8.64 6.89
N GLY A 41 8.34 7.44 7.27
CA GLY A 41 6.95 7.08 7.47
C GLY A 41 6.83 5.83 8.34
N THR A 42 5.61 5.47 8.69
CA THR A 42 5.29 4.25 9.44
C THR A 42 3.80 3.95 9.31
N THR A 43 3.34 2.87 9.92
CA THR A 43 1.91 2.58 10.10
C THR A 43 1.60 2.37 11.57
N SER A 44 0.36 2.66 12.00
CA SER A 44 -0.07 2.25 13.34
C SER A 44 -0.36 0.75 13.41
N ASP A 45 -0.07 0.14 14.55
CA ASP A 45 -0.40 -1.25 14.86
C ASP A 45 -1.91 -1.43 15.14
N LYS A 46 -2.33 -2.65 15.44
CA LYS A 46 -3.72 -2.98 15.83
C LYS A 46 -4.24 -2.24 17.06
N ASN A 47 -3.35 -1.70 17.89
CA ASN A 47 -3.66 -0.92 19.10
C ASN A 47 -3.48 0.59 18.85
N GLY A 48 -3.41 1.00 17.59
CA GLY A 48 -3.23 2.39 17.17
C GLY A 48 -1.86 2.98 17.51
N LYS A 49 -0.90 2.19 18.02
CA LYS A 49 0.43 2.66 18.38
C LYS A 49 1.32 2.74 17.15
N PHE A 50 2.19 3.74 17.10
CA PHE A 50 3.16 3.87 16.01
C PHE A 50 4.52 4.32 16.55
N PHE A 51 5.55 4.01 15.76
CA PHE A 51 6.92 4.44 15.98
C PHE A 51 7.52 4.87 14.64
N LEU A 52 8.09 6.06 14.61
CA LEU A 52 8.66 6.70 13.42
C LEU A 52 10.11 7.08 13.68
N VAL A 53 11.01 6.44 12.94
CA VAL A 53 12.46 6.67 13.01
C VAL A 53 12.87 7.69 11.95
N PHE A 54 13.64 8.71 12.34
CA PHE A 54 14.17 9.70 11.42
C PHE A 54 15.61 9.37 11.03
N ARG A 55 15.83 9.03 9.75
CA ARG A 55 17.17 8.67 9.26
C ARG A 55 18.12 9.86 9.11
N ASN A 56 17.61 11.09 9.12
CA ASN A 56 18.39 12.34 9.11
C ASN A 56 17.66 13.42 9.93
N ALA A 57 17.94 13.51 11.23
CA ALA A 57 17.24 14.42 12.15
C ALA A 57 17.90 15.82 12.22
N SER A 58 18.02 16.51 11.08
CA SER A 58 18.41 17.93 11.10
C SER A 58 17.25 18.85 11.49
N ASN A 59 16.01 18.39 11.32
CA ASN A 59 14.81 19.17 11.60
C ASN A 59 14.33 18.98 13.05
N THR A 60 14.19 20.10 13.75
CA THR A 60 13.67 20.17 15.12
C THR A 60 12.15 20.11 15.20
N SER A 61 11.47 20.31 14.07
CA SER A 61 10.03 20.26 13.92
C SER A 61 9.68 19.61 12.58
N VAL A 62 8.77 18.65 12.61
CA VAL A 62 8.29 17.90 11.45
C VAL A 62 6.78 17.97 11.38
N LYS A 63 6.22 17.83 10.17
CA LYS A 63 4.78 17.77 9.96
C LYS A 63 4.42 16.36 9.53
N LEU A 64 3.64 15.67 10.35
CA LEU A 64 3.19 14.32 10.06
C LEU A 64 1.80 14.39 9.43
N LYS A 65 1.65 13.82 8.24
CA LYS A 65 0.33 13.52 7.65
C LYS A 65 -0.08 12.12 8.08
N ILE A 66 -1.26 12.02 8.66
CA ILE A 66 -1.90 10.78 9.09
C ILE A 66 -3.11 10.53 8.18
N SER A 67 -3.14 9.37 7.51
CA SER A 67 -4.22 8.95 6.61
C SER A 67 -4.71 7.55 7.02
N CYS A 68 -6.01 7.38 7.16
CA CYS A 68 -6.64 6.10 7.51
C CYS A 68 -8.01 6.00 6.83
N ILE A 69 -8.38 4.79 6.42
CA ILE A 69 -9.70 4.51 5.84
C ILE A 69 -10.78 4.84 6.88
N GLY A 70 -11.81 5.57 6.47
CA GLY A 70 -12.89 6.00 7.36
C GLY A 70 -12.59 7.24 8.22
N TYR A 71 -11.39 7.84 8.11
CA TYR A 71 -11.00 9.03 8.86
C TYR A 71 -10.60 10.19 7.94
N GLN A 72 -10.64 11.40 8.48
CA GLN A 72 -10.13 12.59 7.80
C GLN A 72 -8.60 12.64 7.89
N ASP A 73 -7.95 12.95 6.77
CA ASP A 73 -6.51 13.25 6.73
C ASP A 73 -6.18 14.33 7.77
N THR A 74 -5.27 14.00 8.68
CA THR A 74 -4.90 14.89 9.80
C THR A 74 -3.42 15.25 9.67
N ILE A 75 -3.08 16.54 9.77
CA ILE A 75 -1.69 17.01 9.78
C ILE A 75 -1.36 17.53 11.17
N VAL A 76 -0.33 16.98 11.79
CA VAL A 76 0.17 17.39 13.11
C VAL A 76 1.61 17.89 13.00
N SER A 77 1.91 19.01 13.66
CA SER A 77 3.29 19.50 13.79
C SER A 77 3.88 18.93 15.08
N VAL A 78 5.03 18.28 15.00
CA VAL A 78 5.66 17.60 16.14
C VAL A 78 7.10 18.07 16.27
N SER A 79 7.51 18.42 17.50
CA SER A 79 8.92 18.63 17.84
C SER A 79 9.60 17.29 18.05
N THR A 80 10.68 17.02 17.32
CA THR A 80 11.51 15.80 17.46
C THR A 80 12.34 15.82 18.74
N ARG A 81 12.44 16.98 19.43
CA ARG A 81 13.26 17.15 20.64
C ARG A 81 12.53 16.84 21.95
N ASP A 82 11.21 16.75 21.91
CA ASP A 82 10.42 16.78 23.14
C ASP A 82 10.29 15.39 23.78
N GLY A 83 10.60 14.30 23.06
CA GLY A 83 10.53 12.91 23.55
C GLY A 83 9.14 12.49 24.04
N LYS A 84 8.11 13.33 23.87
CA LYS A 84 6.76 13.08 24.36
C LYS A 84 6.07 12.06 23.48
N LYS A 85 5.38 11.11 24.11
CA LYS A 85 4.44 10.22 23.41
C LYS A 85 3.29 11.06 22.86
N LEU A 86 3.13 11.04 21.54
CA LEU A 86 2.08 11.77 20.87
C LEU A 86 0.76 11.00 21.00
N GLU A 87 -0.32 11.67 21.37
CA GLU A 87 -1.67 11.14 21.20
C GLU A 87 -2.42 12.03 20.22
N VAL A 88 -2.95 11.43 19.14
CA VAL A 88 -3.68 12.16 18.10
C VAL A 88 -5.09 11.59 17.99
N LEU A 89 -6.07 12.48 18.11
CA LEU A 89 -7.48 12.16 17.89
C LEU A 89 -7.84 12.39 16.43
N LEU A 90 -8.32 11.34 15.76
CA LEU A 90 -8.72 11.37 14.36
C LEU A 90 -10.23 11.50 14.23
N GLN A 91 -10.67 12.44 13.41
CA GLN A 91 -12.08 12.67 13.11
C GLN A 91 -12.56 11.66 12.07
N LYS A 92 -13.71 11.01 12.31
CA LYS A 92 -14.31 10.12 11.31
C LYS A 92 -14.70 10.94 10.06
N ARG A 93 -14.51 10.33 8.89
CA ARG A 93 -15.00 10.87 7.62
C ARG A 93 -16.31 10.15 7.31
N ALA A 94 -17.41 10.90 7.26
CA ALA A 94 -18.67 10.37 6.79
C ALA A 94 -18.56 10.03 5.29
N TYR A 95 -18.44 8.75 4.97
CA TYR A 95 -18.55 8.26 3.60
C TYR A 95 -20.00 7.88 3.32
N ALA A 96 -20.65 8.60 2.40
CA ALA A 96 -21.81 8.08 1.70
C ALA A 96 -21.29 7.18 0.57
N LEU A 97 -21.09 5.88 0.86
CA LEU A 97 -20.88 4.92 -0.22
C LEU A 97 -22.22 4.75 -0.95
N PRO A 98 -22.25 4.89 -2.29
CA PRO A 98 -23.49 4.71 -3.03
C PRO A 98 -24.00 3.30 -2.80
N GLU A 99 -25.32 3.19 -2.61
CA GLU A 99 -25.98 1.89 -2.54
C GLU A 99 -25.78 1.15 -3.85
N VAL A 100 -25.33 -0.11 -3.76
CA VAL A 100 -25.17 -0.97 -4.92
C VAL A 100 -26.43 -1.82 -5.03
N THR A 101 -27.31 -1.48 -5.96
CA THR A 101 -28.43 -2.35 -6.30
C THR A 101 -27.92 -3.49 -7.18
N ILE A 102 -27.63 -4.65 -6.58
CA ILE A 102 -27.37 -5.87 -7.34
C ILE A 102 -28.72 -6.44 -7.78
N ARG A 103 -28.99 -6.42 -9.09
CA ARG A 103 -30.16 -7.11 -9.66
C ARG A 103 -29.81 -8.59 -9.82
N GLY A 104 -30.76 -9.49 -9.57
CA GLY A 104 -30.58 -10.95 -9.64
C GLY A 104 -30.38 -11.49 -11.05
N GLU A 105 -29.73 -10.74 -11.94
CA GLU A 105 -29.29 -11.22 -13.25
C GLU A 105 -28.02 -12.07 -13.07
N SER A 106 -27.84 -13.07 -13.94
CA SER A 106 -26.68 -13.96 -13.87
C SER A 106 -25.40 -13.16 -14.16
N MET A 107 -24.63 -12.85 -13.12
CA MET A 107 -23.34 -12.19 -13.28
C MET A 107 -22.33 -13.15 -13.90
N ALA A 108 -21.66 -12.72 -14.96
CA ALA A 108 -20.57 -13.45 -15.57
C ALA A 108 -19.27 -13.21 -14.79
N GLU A 109 -18.44 -14.26 -14.71
CA GLU A 109 -17.11 -14.16 -14.13
C GLU A 109 -16.09 -13.68 -15.16
N HIS A 110 -15.23 -12.76 -14.74
CA HIS A 110 -14.20 -12.18 -15.56
C HIS A 110 -12.86 -12.16 -14.83
N ILE A 111 -11.78 -12.29 -15.62
CA ILE A 111 -10.42 -12.40 -15.14
C ILE A 111 -9.55 -11.34 -15.82
N ILE A 112 -8.80 -10.57 -15.03
CA ILE A 112 -7.71 -9.71 -15.51
C ILE A 112 -6.41 -10.23 -14.90
N GLY A 113 -5.47 -10.64 -15.73
CA GLY A 113 -4.23 -11.30 -15.29
C GLY A 113 -3.97 -12.58 -16.07
N ILE A 114 -3.01 -13.37 -15.59
CA ILE A 114 -2.72 -14.70 -16.12
C ILE A 114 -2.71 -15.67 -14.92
N PRO A 115 -3.84 -16.37 -14.64
CA PRO A 115 -3.89 -17.40 -13.62
C PRO A 115 -2.75 -18.40 -13.78
N GLY A 116 -1.99 -18.65 -12.72
CA GLY A 116 -0.83 -19.54 -12.75
C GLY A 116 0.30 -19.10 -13.70
N GLY A 117 0.33 -17.83 -14.13
CA GLY A 117 1.30 -17.33 -15.10
C GLY A 117 2.76 -17.46 -14.65
N THR A 118 3.67 -17.67 -15.60
CA THR A 118 5.11 -17.78 -15.34
C THR A 118 5.69 -16.47 -14.81
N ILE A 119 6.61 -16.59 -13.85
CA ILE A 119 7.25 -15.47 -13.16
C ILE A 119 8.63 -15.19 -13.75
N LEU A 120 8.94 -13.90 -13.95
CA LEU A 120 10.17 -13.42 -14.59
C LEU A 120 11.42 -13.82 -13.79
N LYS A 121 12.40 -14.41 -14.48
CA LYS A 121 13.72 -14.75 -13.95
C LYS A 121 14.81 -13.78 -14.42
N ASN A 122 15.85 -13.57 -13.61
CA ASN A 122 17.07 -12.87 -14.02
C ASN A 122 17.98 -13.81 -14.84
N LYS A 123 19.13 -13.30 -15.29
CA LYS A 123 20.13 -14.07 -16.06
C LYS A 123 20.70 -15.27 -15.29
N ASN A 124 20.62 -15.26 -13.96
CA ASN A 124 21.09 -16.33 -13.09
C ASN A 124 19.98 -17.36 -12.78
N GLY A 125 18.78 -17.20 -13.37
CA GLY A 125 17.64 -18.10 -13.16
C GLY A 125 16.82 -17.80 -11.90
N GLU A 126 17.15 -16.76 -11.14
CA GLU A 126 16.44 -16.38 -9.92
C GLU A 126 15.19 -15.57 -10.25
N LEU A 127 14.09 -15.81 -9.52
CA LEU A 127 12.87 -15.02 -9.68
C LEU A 127 13.12 -13.56 -9.34
N THR A 128 12.46 -12.67 -10.08
CA THR A 128 12.58 -11.24 -9.92
C THR A 128 11.24 -10.59 -9.64
N GLY A 129 11.27 -9.53 -8.83
CA GLY A 129 10.06 -8.92 -8.32
C GLY A 129 10.19 -7.42 -8.08
N LEU A 130 9.11 -6.86 -7.55
CA LEU A 130 8.99 -5.47 -7.13
C LEU A 130 8.98 -5.43 -5.62
N ILE A 131 9.81 -4.58 -5.04
CA ILE A 131 9.89 -4.43 -3.59
C ILE A 131 8.93 -3.29 -3.18
N PRO A 132 7.86 -3.57 -2.41
CA PRO A 132 6.85 -2.61 -2.00
C PRO A 132 7.31 -1.67 -0.85
N SER A 133 8.60 -1.58 -0.53
CA SER A 133 9.05 -1.00 0.76
C SER A 133 10.44 -0.34 0.74
N ASN A 134 10.82 0.33 -0.35
CA ASN A 134 12.14 0.97 -0.40
C ASN A 134 12.29 2.17 0.58
N SER A 135 11.18 2.59 1.18
CA SER A 135 10.98 3.67 2.14
C SER A 135 9.60 3.48 2.79
N ALA A 136 9.38 4.05 3.96
CA ALA A 136 8.11 3.91 4.64
C ALA A 136 7.03 4.83 4.05
N GLY A 137 5.78 4.35 4.01
CA GLY A 137 4.69 5.01 3.27
C GLY A 137 4.72 4.78 1.75
N PHE A 138 5.72 4.05 1.24
CA PHE A 138 5.72 3.51 -0.12
C PHE A 138 4.76 2.32 -0.22
N SER A 139 4.06 2.22 -1.33
CA SER A 139 3.23 1.06 -1.67
C SER A 139 3.41 0.78 -3.15
N CYS A 140 3.37 -0.49 -3.54
CA CYS A 140 3.34 -0.85 -4.95
C CYS A 140 2.18 -1.81 -5.23
N GLY A 141 1.80 -1.90 -6.49
CA GLY A 141 0.71 -2.76 -6.91
C GLY A 141 0.39 -2.51 -8.36
N VAL A 142 -0.91 -2.48 -8.69
CA VAL A 142 -1.38 -2.41 -10.07
C VAL A 142 -2.40 -1.32 -10.29
N PHE A 143 -2.34 -0.74 -11.49
CA PHE A 143 -3.44 -0.03 -12.11
C PHE A 143 -4.07 -0.95 -13.15
N ILE A 144 -5.39 -1.09 -13.07
CA ILE A 144 -6.19 -1.96 -13.92
C ILE A 144 -7.14 -1.11 -14.73
N LYS A 145 -7.06 -1.23 -16.06
CA LYS A 145 -8.10 -0.76 -16.97
C LYS A 145 -9.20 -1.80 -17.06
N ILE A 146 -10.37 -1.48 -16.53
CA ILE A 146 -11.55 -2.33 -16.56
C ILE A 146 -12.26 -2.11 -17.90
N PRO A 147 -12.41 -3.16 -18.72
CA PRO A 147 -13.05 -3.03 -20.03
C PRO A 147 -14.56 -2.81 -19.89
N GLY A 148 -15.07 -1.75 -20.51
CA GLY A 148 -16.51 -1.46 -20.58
C GLY A 148 -17.08 -0.78 -19.33
N LYS A 149 -18.36 -0.42 -19.41
CA LYS A 149 -19.12 0.20 -18.31
C LYS A 149 -19.93 -0.85 -17.56
N LYS A 150 -19.24 -1.84 -17.02
CA LYS A 150 -19.89 -2.95 -16.33
C LYS A 150 -20.25 -2.58 -14.90
N VAL A 151 -21.38 -3.08 -14.42
CA VAL A 151 -21.76 -3.08 -13.00
C VAL A 151 -21.37 -4.45 -12.44
N GLY A 152 -20.71 -4.47 -11.29
CA GLY A 152 -20.15 -5.70 -10.76
C GLY A 152 -19.56 -5.57 -9.37
N VAL A 153 -19.02 -6.68 -8.88
CA VAL A 153 -18.33 -6.78 -7.59
C VAL A 153 -17.00 -7.51 -7.76
N LEU A 154 -16.00 -7.13 -6.96
CA LEU A 154 -14.73 -7.85 -6.92
C LEU A 154 -14.94 -9.18 -6.17
N LYS A 155 -14.45 -10.28 -6.76
CA LYS A 155 -14.62 -11.64 -6.23
C LYS A 155 -13.38 -12.09 -5.47
N SER A 156 -12.21 -11.99 -6.08
CA SER A 156 -10.95 -12.36 -5.46
C SER A 156 -9.77 -11.66 -6.13
N ILE A 157 -8.67 -11.58 -5.40
CA ILE A 157 -7.37 -11.22 -5.94
C ILE A 157 -6.38 -12.34 -5.67
N GLU A 158 -5.58 -12.68 -6.67
CA GLU A 158 -4.43 -13.55 -6.55
C GLU A 158 -3.15 -12.77 -6.84
N TYR A 159 -2.08 -13.08 -6.14
CA TYR A 159 -0.79 -12.42 -6.29
C TYR A 159 0.35 -13.38 -5.99
N PHE A 160 1.45 -13.22 -6.71
CA PHE A 160 2.65 -14.03 -6.49
C PHE A 160 3.63 -13.34 -5.54
N ILE A 161 4.10 -14.04 -4.50
CA ILE A 161 5.16 -13.58 -3.60
C ILE A 161 6.44 -14.40 -3.84
N LEU A 162 7.57 -13.72 -4.02
CA LEU A 162 8.87 -14.38 -4.11
C LEU A 162 9.31 -14.93 -2.75
N SER A 163 10.08 -16.02 -2.77
CA SER A 163 10.74 -16.54 -1.57
C SER A 163 11.78 -15.57 -1.00
N ARG A 164 12.33 -14.72 -1.88
CA ARG A 164 13.18 -13.59 -1.50
C ARG A 164 12.38 -12.53 -0.74
N GLY A 165 12.92 -12.08 0.39
CA GLY A 165 12.29 -11.12 1.28
C GLY A 165 11.64 -11.81 2.46
N LYS A 166 10.49 -11.29 2.91
CA LYS A 166 9.73 -11.83 4.04
C LYS A 166 8.28 -12.06 3.62
N PRO A 167 7.94 -13.23 3.03
CA PRO A 167 6.60 -13.51 2.53
C PRO A 167 5.51 -13.34 3.59
N GLU A 168 5.81 -13.78 4.81
CA GLU A 168 4.89 -13.75 5.95
C GLU A 168 4.72 -12.36 6.58
N ALA A 169 5.45 -11.35 6.08
CA ALA A 169 5.28 -10.00 6.58
C ALA A 169 3.87 -9.48 6.24
N PRO A 170 3.15 -8.95 7.23
CA PRO A 170 1.80 -8.45 7.01
C PRO A 170 1.81 -7.19 6.13
N PHE A 171 0.77 -7.06 5.32
CA PHE A 171 0.53 -5.91 4.49
C PHE A 171 -0.96 -5.64 4.37
N MET A 172 -1.28 -4.40 4.02
CA MET A 172 -2.64 -3.96 3.75
C MET A 172 -2.86 -3.86 2.24
N LEU A 173 -3.95 -4.46 1.76
CA LEU A 173 -4.48 -4.20 0.43
C LEU A 173 -5.30 -2.91 0.47
N ARG A 174 -5.19 -2.09 -0.58
CA ARG A 174 -6.03 -0.89 -0.79
C ARG A 174 -6.59 -0.90 -2.20
N PHE A 175 -7.89 -0.65 -2.34
CA PHE A 175 -8.60 -0.61 -3.62
C PHE A 175 -9.10 0.82 -3.83
N LEU A 176 -8.53 1.52 -4.81
CA LEU A 176 -8.80 2.93 -5.03
C LEU A 176 -9.40 3.16 -6.41
N LYS A 177 -10.38 4.06 -6.47
CA LYS A 177 -10.94 4.59 -7.72
C LYS A 177 -10.50 6.04 -7.87
N ALA A 178 -10.01 6.41 -9.05
CA ALA A 178 -9.76 7.80 -9.37
C ALA A 178 -11.09 8.56 -9.59
N LYS A 179 -11.18 9.79 -9.08
CA LYS A 179 -12.36 10.66 -9.25
C LYS A 179 -12.53 11.11 -10.70
N GLU A 180 -11.41 11.25 -11.41
CA GLU A 180 -11.32 11.57 -12.83
C GLU A 180 -10.33 10.62 -13.51
N PRO A 181 -10.41 10.40 -14.83
CA PRO A 181 -9.48 9.53 -15.55
C PRO A 181 -8.02 9.97 -15.36
N VAL A 182 -7.15 9.01 -15.02
CA VAL A 182 -5.72 9.26 -14.86
C VAL A 182 -4.94 8.92 -16.13
N LEU A 183 -3.85 9.65 -16.36
CA LEU A 183 -2.95 9.44 -17.48
C LEU A 183 -1.69 8.70 -17.00
N PRO A 184 -1.08 7.88 -17.87
CA PRO A 184 0.11 7.13 -17.49
C PRO A 184 1.29 8.06 -17.24
N ASN A 185 2.21 7.63 -16.38
CA ASN A 185 3.45 8.33 -16.06
C ASN A 185 3.26 9.75 -15.49
N ARG A 186 2.11 10.02 -14.88
CA ARG A 186 1.82 11.26 -14.13
C ARG A 186 1.66 10.96 -12.64
N MET A 187 1.91 11.97 -11.82
CA MET A 187 1.74 11.92 -10.37
C MET A 187 0.43 12.60 -9.98
N TYR A 188 -0.36 11.94 -9.14
CA TYR A 188 -1.65 12.41 -8.65
C TYR A 188 -1.66 12.39 -7.12
N THR A 189 -2.22 13.41 -6.49
CA THR A 189 -2.33 13.49 -5.03
C THR A 189 -3.47 12.61 -4.51
N GLU A 190 -3.43 12.28 -3.21
CA GLU A 190 -4.39 11.35 -2.57
C GLU A 190 -5.85 11.80 -2.66
N ASP A 191 -6.11 13.10 -2.70
CA ASP A 191 -7.45 13.68 -2.85
C ASP A 191 -8.09 13.40 -4.22
N MET A 192 -7.32 12.97 -5.22
CA MET A 192 -7.84 12.51 -6.51
C MET A 192 -8.44 11.11 -6.45
N PHE A 193 -8.30 10.41 -5.32
CA PHE A 193 -8.72 9.02 -5.18
C PHE A 193 -9.80 8.87 -4.12
N THR A 194 -10.61 7.84 -4.30
CA THR A 194 -11.60 7.36 -3.32
C THR A 194 -11.24 5.93 -2.97
N ASP A 195 -11.07 5.65 -1.67
CA ASP A 195 -10.92 4.28 -1.18
C ASP A 195 -12.28 3.58 -1.30
N LEU A 196 -12.29 2.39 -1.90
CA LEU A 196 -13.51 1.61 -2.15
C LEU A 196 -13.88 0.74 -0.95
N MET A 197 -13.06 0.72 0.09
CA MET A 197 -13.29 -0.08 1.28
C MET A 197 -13.70 0.76 2.48
N LYS A 198 -14.47 0.13 3.37
CA LYS A 198 -14.84 0.71 4.68
C LYS A 198 -13.80 0.41 5.75
N GLU A 199 -13.08 -0.69 5.59
CA GLU A 199 -12.10 -1.21 6.55
C GLU A 199 -10.87 -1.74 5.79
N PRO A 200 -9.67 -1.71 6.41
CA PRO A 200 -8.46 -2.21 5.78
C PRO A 200 -8.47 -3.73 5.67
N ILE A 201 -8.11 -4.27 4.51
CA ILE A 201 -7.84 -5.71 4.34
C ILE A 201 -6.37 -5.95 4.69
N VAL A 202 -6.13 -6.47 5.88
CA VAL A 202 -4.78 -6.84 6.35
C VAL A 202 -4.59 -8.34 6.20
N THR A 203 -3.53 -8.74 5.52
CA THR A 203 -3.18 -10.15 5.30
C THR A 203 -1.67 -10.33 5.29
N SER A 204 -1.22 -11.59 5.33
CA SER A 204 0.14 -12.00 4.95
C SER A 204 0.06 -12.95 3.75
N GLY A 205 1.18 -13.54 3.37
CA GLY A 205 1.18 -14.64 2.42
C GLY A 205 2.40 -15.52 2.56
N GLN A 206 2.46 -16.53 1.71
CA GLN A 206 3.58 -17.45 1.59
C GLN A 206 4.26 -17.26 0.23
N SER A 207 5.47 -17.79 0.07
CA SER A 207 6.09 -17.81 -1.26
C SER A 207 5.22 -18.59 -2.25
N GLY A 208 5.03 -18.04 -3.45
CA GLY A 208 4.16 -18.61 -4.47
C GLY A 208 2.90 -17.77 -4.71
N TRP A 209 1.90 -18.38 -5.34
CA TRP A 209 0.59 -17.78 -5.54
C TRP A 209 -0.22 -17.79 -4.24
N ASN A 210 -0.80 -16.63 -3.92
CA ASN A 210 -1.67 -16.41 -2.77
C ASN A 210 -3.01 -15.88 -3.27
N THR A 211 -4.08 -16.12 -2.51
CA THR A 211 -5.44 -15.72 -2.88
C THR A 211 -6.13 -15.07 -1.68
N VAL A 212 -6.80 -13.95 -1.93
CA VAL A 212 -7.69 -13.29 -0.98
C VAL A 212 -9.09 -13.23 -1.57
N SER A 213 -10.07 -13.75 -0.84
CA SER A 213 -11.49 -13.57 -1.17
C SER A 213 -11.90 -12.13 -0.92
N LEU A 214 -12.62 -11.52 -1.87
CA LEU A 214 -13.10 -10.14 -1.78
C LEU A 214 -14.63 -10.05 -1.61
N LEU A 215 -15.33 -11.19 -1.65
CA LEU A 215 -16.80 -11.24 -1.60
C LEU A 215 -17.36 -10.66 -0.30
N ASP A 216 -16.73 -10.96 0.84
CA ASP A 216 -17.18 -10.50 2.16
C ASP A 216 -17.05 -8.99 2.35
N TYR A 217 -16.23 -8.34 1.52
CA TYR A 217 -16.02 -6.90 1.55
C TYR A 217 -16.97 -6.13 0.63
N ASN A 218 -17.72 -6.83 -0.23
CA ASN A 218 -18.67 -6.26 -1.19
C ASN A 218 -18.13 -5.04 -1.96
N ILE A 219 -16.87 -5.14 -2.43
CA ILE A 219 -16.20 -4.04 -3.12
C ILE A 219 -16.79 -3.92 -4.52
N SER A 220 -17.46 -2.81 -4.80
CA SER A 220 -18.04 -2.55 -6.12
C SER A 220 -16.93 -2.42 -7.17
N LEU A 221 -17.16 -3.03 -8.34
CA LEU A 221 -16.30 -2.86 -9.50
C LEU A 221 -16.39 -1.39 -9.97
N PRO A 222 -15.31 -0.61 -9.92
CA PRO A 222 -15.36 0.76 -10.41
C PRO A 222 -15.42 0.79 -11.94
N HIS A 223 -16.05 1.83 -12.49
CA HIS A 223 -16.01 2.02 -13.95
C HIS A 223 -14.60 2.42 -14.42
N ASN A 224 -14.16 1.81 -15.52
CA ASN A 224 -12.93 2.07 -16.28
C ASN A 224 -11.61 1.77 -15.60
N GLU A 225 -11.43 2.10 -14.32
CA GLU A 225 -10.11 2.18 -13.69
C GLU A 225 -10.13 1.76 -12.22
N LEU A 226 -9.15 0.96 -11.83
CA LEU A 226 -8.95 0.50 -10.45
C LEU A 226 -7.46 0.51 -10.11
N PHE A 227 -7.11 1.09 -8.98
CA PHE A 227 -5.81 0.90 -8.35
C PHE A 227 -5.93 -0.15 -7.25
N ILE A 228 -4.98 -1.08 -7.22
CA ILE A 228 -4.80 -2.03 -6.12
C ILE A 228 -3.38 -1.86 -5.60
N LEU A 229 -3.23 -1.51 -4.32
CA LEU A 229 -1.93 -1.28 -3.70
C LEU A 229 -1.69 -2.24 -2.55
N PHE A 230 -0.47 -2.74 -2.48
CA PHE A 230 0.06 -3.54 -1.38
C PHE A 230 0.94 -2.64 -0.54
N THR A 231 0.46 -2.34 0.67
CA THR A 231 1.10 -1.42 1.61
C THR A 231 1.71 -2.25 2.74
N PRO A 232 3.04 -2.34 2.85
CA PRO A 232 3.67 -3.01 3.98
C PRO A 232 3.23 -2.36 5.30
N LEU A 233 2.98 -3.19 6.32
CA LEU A 233 2.66 -2.71 7.66
C LEU A 233 3.89 -2.87 8.56
N GLU A 234 4.27 -1.80 9.25
CA GLU A 234 5.33 -1.86 10.25
C GLU A 234 4.88 -2.73 11.43
N SER A 235 5.44 -3.94 11.48
CA SER A 235 5.04 -5.03 12.37
C SER A 235 6.23 -5.70 13.05
N GLY A 236 7.42 -5.08 13.00
CA GLY A 236 8.61 -5.57 13.70
C GLY A 236 9.82 -5.77 12.79
N ASP A 237 11.00 -5.73 13.41
CA ASP A 237 12.30 -5.82 12.76
C ASP A 237 12.57 -7.19 12.12
N GLU A 238 11.87 -8.24 12.55
CA GLU A 238 11.97 -9.59 11.98
C GLU A 238 11.59 -9.65 10.50
N TYR A 239 10.82 -8.65 10.03
CA TYR A 239 10.40 -8.50 8.64
C TYR A 239 11.34 -7.62 7.81
N LYS A 240 12.45 -7.15 8.40
CA LYS A 240 13.56 -6.52 7.68
C LYS A 240 14.48 -7.57 7.07
N TRP A 241 15.08 -7.24 5.93
CA TRP A 241 16.04 -8.08 5.23
C TRP A 241 17.00 -7.25 4.37
N MET A 242 18.18 -7.80 4.09
CA MET A 242 19.22 -7.11 3.34
C MET A 242 19.28 -7.62 1.90
N ASP A 243 19.50 -6.70 0.96
CA ASP A 243 19.82 -7.00 -0.42
C ASP A 243 20.77 -5.97 -1.02
N ASN A 244 21.87 -6.44 -1.62
CA ASN A 244 22.92 -5.59 -2.21
C ASN A 244 23.38 -4.45 -1.27
N GLY A 245 23.55 -4.77 0.02
CA GLY A 245 23.97 -3.79 1.04
C GLY A 245 22.90 -2.79 1.45
N LYS A 246 21.66 -2.91 0.94
CA LYS A 246 20.52 -2.07 1.32
C LYS A 246 19.49 -2.86 2.13
N GLU A 247 18.96 -2.23 3.16
CA GLU A 247 17.84 -2.77 3.95
C GLU A 247 16.51 -2.58 3.23
N TRP A 248 15.67 -3.61 3.29
CA TRP A 248 14.33 -3.68 2.74
C TRP A 248 13.37 -4.29 3.78
N TYR A 249 12.07 -4.11 3.57
CA TYR A 249 11.04 -4.58 4.50
C TYR A 249 9.98 -5.44 3.80
N GLY A 250 9.57 -6.54 4.42
CA GLY A 250 8.41 -7.31 4.00
C GLY A 250 8.57 -8.10 2.70
N MET A 251 7.43 -8.43 2.08
CA MET A 251 7.36 -9.31 0.92
C MET A 251 7.90 -8.68 -0.37
N VAL A 252 8.17 -9.52 -1.37
CA VAL A 252 8.53 -9.07 -2.74
C VAL A 252 7.49 -9.60 -3.72
N LEU A 253 6.79 -8.70 -4.42
CA LEU A 253 5.77 -9.07 -5.40
C LEU A 253 6.42 -9.59 -6.69
N GLY A 254 5.97 -10.73 -7.17
CA GLY A 254 6.42 -11.30 -8.44
C GLY A 254 6.00 -10.47 -9.64
N ARG A 255 6.70 -10.70 -10.76
CA ARG A 255 6.38 -10.11 -12.05
C ARG A 255 6.12 -11.20 -13.06
N TYR A 256 5.18 -11.00 -13.97
CA TYR A 256 5.02 -11.92 -15.08
C TYR A 256 6.29 -11.94 -15.94
N GLU A 257 6.68 -13.12 -16.41
CA GLU A 257 7.70 -13.27 -17.46
C GLU A 257 7.26 -12.56 -18.74
N LYS A 258 5.95 -12.59 -19.01
CA LYS A 258 5.36 -11.85 -20.12
C LYS A 258 5.46 -10.35 -19.87
N LYS A 259 6.10 -9.70 -20.83
CA LYS A 259 6.41 -8.27 -20.84
C LYS A 259 5.22 -7.31 -20.69
N ARG A 260 4.02 -7.76 -21.06
CA ARG A 260 2.80 -6.94 -20.93
C ARG A 260 1.59 -7.84 -20.79
N VAL A 261 0.81 -7.59 -19.74
CA VAL A 261 -0.56 -8.10 -19.62
C VAL A 261 -1.51 -6.95 -19.98
N ARG A 262 -2.43 -7.21 -20.90
CA ARG A 262 -3.32 -6.16 -21.41
C ARG A 262 -4.18 -5.61 -20.26
N GLY A 263 -4.20 -4.29 -20.13
CA GLY A 263 -5.02 -3.61 -19.11
C GLY A 263 -4.45 -3.67 -17.69
N LEU A 264 -3.27 -4.26 -17.48
CA LEU A 264 -2.62 -4.37 -16.17
C LEU A 264 -1.27 -3.65 -16.19
N TYR A 265 -1.12 -2.67 -15.32
CA TYR A 265 0.02 -1.76 -15.29
C TYR A 265 0.60 -1.69 -13.88
N TRP A 266 1.91 -1.48 -13.77
CA TRP A 266 2.52 -1.25 -12.47
C TRP A 266 2.05 0.09 -11.91
N ALA A 267 1.63 0.10 -10.65
CA ALA A 267 1.27 1.30 -9.91
C ALA A 267 2.10 1.43 -8.64
N ILE A 268 2.31 2.68 -8.24
CA ILE A 268 2.99 3.02 -7.00
C ILE A 268 2.25 4.12 -6.26
N ARG A 269 2.36 4.07 -4.95
CA ARG A 269 2.18 5.21 -4.06
C ARG A 269 3.54 5.56 -3.48
N ALA A 270 4.02 6.76 -3.74
CA ALA A 270 5.26 7.26 -3.20
C ALA A 270 5.10 8.75 -2.93
N LYS A 271 5.64 9.22 -1.79
CA LYS A 271 5.65 10.65 -1.47
C LYS A 271 4.27 11.31 -1.48
N GLY A 272 3.26 10.60 -0.97
CA GLY A 272 1.87 11.08 -0.96
C GLY A 272 1.19 11.15 -2.34
N THR A 273 1.86 10.67 -3.38
CA THR A 273 1.36 10.67 -4.76
C THR A 273 1.22 9.27 -5.31
N TYR A 274 0.29 9.12 -6.24
CA TYR A 274 -0.03 7.91 -6.96
C TYR A 274 0.38 8.06 -8.41
N SER A 275 0.93 7.00 -8.99
CA SER A 275 1.29 6.96 -10.41
C SER A 275 1.18 5.53 -10.92
N TYR A 276 1.07 5.39 -12.24
CA TYR A 276 1.20 4.09 -12.91
C TYR A 276 2.01 4.23 -14.20
N ASP A 277 2.71 3.16 -14.55
CA ASP A 277 3.65 3.14 -15.68
C ASP A 277 3.03 2.40 -16.88
N ASP A 278 2.92 3.11 -18.01
CA ASP A 278 2.59 2.55 -19.34
C ASP A 278 3.68 2.91 -20.37
N THR A 279 4.94 2.89 -19.94
CA THR A 279 6.08 3.18 -20.80
C THR A 279 6.38 1.96 -21.67
N PRO A 280 6.29 2.06 -23.02
CA PRO A 280 6.46 0.92 -23.92
C PRO A 280 7.82 0.23 -23.83
N PHE A 281 8.85 0.89 -23.29
CA PHE A 281 10.22 0.37 -23.19
C PHE A 281 10.55 -0.24 -21.82
N ARG A 282 9.75 0.03 -20.78
CA ARG A 282 9.89 -0.55 -19.43
C ARG A 282 9.07 -1.84 -19.30
N GLN A 283 9.25 -2.72 -20.28
CA GLN A 283 8.42 -3.89 -20.52
C GLN A 283 8.52 -5.00 -19.45
N ASN A 284 9.18 -4.81 -18.32
CA ASN A 284 9.41 -5.89 -17.33
C ASN A 284 8.91 -5.49 -15.94
N ILE A 285 7.81 -4.75 -15.84
CA ILE A 285 7.32 -4.23 -14.56
C ILE A 285 5.92 -4.71 -14.18
N THR A 286 5.22 -5.47 -15.03
CA THR A 286 3.85 -5.90 -14.71
C THR A 286 3.85 -6.88 -13.53
N PRO A 287 3.26 -6.52 -12.37
CA PRO A 287 3.15 -7.41 -11.22
C PRO A 287 2.33 -8.66 -11.58
N ALA A 288 2.72 -9.81 -11.03
CA ALA A 288 2.01 -11.07 -11.20
C ALA A 288 0.77 -11.10 -10.30
N ILE A 289 -0.29 -10.48 -10.79
CA ILE A 289 -1.58 -10.35 -10.12
C ILE A 289 -2.70 -10.82 -11.05
N VAL A 290 -3.71 -11.46 -10.45
CA VAL A 290 -4.96 -11.83 -11.09
C VAL A 290 -6.11 -11.21 -10.30
N LEU A 291 -6.97 -10.46 -10.96
CA LEU A 291 -8.21 -9.96 -10.40
C LEU A 291 -9.38 -10.72 -11.01
N ASN A 292 -10.16 -11.38 -10.16
CA ASN A 292 -11.42 -11.98 -10.53
C ASN A 292 -12.57 -11.07 -10.08
N TYR A 293 -13.52 -10.81 -10.97
CA TYR A 293 -14.71 -10.02 -10.67
C TYR A 293 -15.94 -10.62 -11.33
N LEU A 294 -17.09 -10.35 -10.73
CA LEU A 294 -18.39 -10.69 -11.27
C LEU A 294 -19.01 -9.43 -11.86
N SER A 295 -19.59 -9.50 -13.04
CA SER A 295 -20.35 -8.39 -13.61
C SER A 295 -21.40 -8.84 -14.61
N GLU A 296 -22.32 -7.94 -14.93
CA GLU A 296 -23.28 -8.09 -16.05
C GLU A 296 -22.58 -8.21 -17.43
#